data_AF-A0A6V7KRT6-F1
#
_entry.id   AF-A0A6V7KRT6-F1
#
_cell.length_a   1.000
_cell.length_b   1.000
_cell.length_c   1.000
_cell.angle_alpha   90.00
_cell.angle_beta   90.00
_cell.angle_gamma   90.00
#
_symmetry.space_group_name_H-M   'P 1'
#
loop_
_entity.id
_entity.type
_entity.pdbx_description
1 polymer ?
#
loop_
_entity_poly.entity_id
_entity_poly.type
_entity_poly.pdbx_seq_one_letter_code
_entity_poly.pdbx_strand_id
1 'polypeptide(L)' 'QEIQLVMANGVSADRIIFANPIKSRSHMEYAEKVGVPITMVDTKEEVLRIKAVYPDI' A
#
# COMPACT_ATOMS: atom_id res chain seq x y z
N GLN A 1 5.34 -1.72 8.80
CA GLN A 1 6.67 -1.56 9.44
C GLN A 1 7.65 -0.81 8.52
N GLU A 2 7.88 -1.28 7.30
CA GLU A 2 8.83 -0.61 6.37
C GLU A 2 8.41 0.82 5.99
N ILE A 3 7.14 1.04 5.65
CA ILE A 3 6.60 2.39 5.33
C ILE A 3 6.86 3.37 6.50
N GLN A 4 6.61 2.92 7.74
CA GLN A 4 6.85 3.74 8.95
C GLN A 4 8.31 4.14 9.07
N LEU A 5 9.22 3.19 8.87
CA LEU A 5 10.66 3.43 8.97
C LEU A 5 11.14 4.43 7.92
N VAL A 6 10.69 4.26 6.66
CA VAL A 6 11.05 5.14 5.56
C VAL A 6 10.52 6.57 5.80
N MET A 7 9.27 6.71 6.25
CA MET A 7 8.70 8.00 6.58
C MET A 7 9.35 8.67 7.80
N ALA A 8 9.75 7.89 8.81
CA ALA A 8 10.48 8.40 9.98
C ALA A 8 11.86 8.99 9.61
N ASN A 9 12.43 8.58 8.47
CA ASN A 9 13.65 9.15 7.90
C ASN A 9 13.40 10.37 6.99
N GLY A 10 12.18 10.92 6.99
CA GLY A 10 11.84 12.15 6.27
C GLY A 10 11.43 11.95 4.81
N VAL A 11 11.22 10.71 4.36
CA VAL A 11 10.73 10.43 3.01
C VAL A 11 9.21 10.63 2.97
N SER A 12 8.76 11.48 2.06
CA SER A 12 7.33 11.72 1.84
C SER A 12 6.65 10.51 1.18
N ALA A 13 5.39 10.30 1.53
CA ALA A 13 4.60 9.13 1.13
C ALA A 13 4.44 8.99 -0.40
N ASP A 14 4.36 10.10 -1.12
CA ASP A 14 4.27 10.16 -2.59
C ASP A 14 5.51 9.58 -3.30
N ARG A 15 6.63 9.44 -2.59
CA ARG A 15 7.87 8.86 -3.10
C ARG A 15 8.04 7.38 -2.78
N ILE A 16 7.06 6.77 -2.12
CA ILE A 16 7.13 5.38 -1.69
C ILE A 16 6.29 4.52 -2.65
N ILE A 17 6.94 3.53 -3.26
CA ILE A 17 6.24 2.50 -4.05
C ILE A 17 6.09 1.27 -3.18
N PHE A 18 4.85 0.89 -2.89
CA PHE A 18 4.56 -0.28 -2.08
C PHE A 18 4.56 -1.57 -2.92
N ALA A 19 5.75 -2.04 -3.29
CA ALA A 19 5.98 -3.16 -4.19
C ALA A 19 6.04 -4.53 -3.48
N ASN A 20 5.12 -4.81 -2.55
CA ASN A 20 5.01 -6.12 -1.92
C ASN A 20 3.96 -6.98 -2.67
N PRO A 21 4.28 -8.20 -3.15
CA PRO A 21 3.34 -9.10 -3.82
C PRO A 21 2.23 -9.65 -2.91
N ILE A 22 2.43 -9.66 -1.58
CA ILE A 22 1.41 -10.07 -0.61
C ILE A 22 1.19 -8.94 0.40
N LYS A 23 0.37 -7.96 -0.01
CA LYS A 23 -0.05 -6.88 0.87
C LYS A 23 -1.11 -7.40 1.84
N SER A 24 -0.74 -7.54 3.12
CA SER A 24 -1.73 -7.81 4.16
C SER A 24 -2.71 -6.64 4.26
N ARG A 25 -3.96 -6.92 4.66
CA ARG A 25 -5.00 -5.89 4.83
C ARG A 25 -4.54 -4.73 5.71
N SER A 26 -3.93 -5.04 6.85
CA SER A 26 -3.42 -4.03 7.79
C SER A 26 -2.31 -3.15 7.19
N HIS A 27 -1.48 -3.68 6.29
CA HIS A 27 -0.47 -2.88 5.59
C HIS A 27 -1.09 -1.97 4.53
N MET A 28 -2.12 -2.43 3.83
CA MET A 28 -2.83 -1.59 2.87
C MET A 28 -3.58 -0.46 3.57
N GLU A 29 -4.30 -0.76 4.66
CA GLU A 29 -4.99 0.24 5.49
C GLU A 29 -4.01 1.28 6.03
N TYR A 30 -2.81 0.86 6.45
CA TYR A 30 -1.78 1.79 6.88
C TYR A 30 -1.23 2.63 5.73
N ALA A 31 -0.93 2.02 4.57
CA ALA A 31 -0.41 2.71 3.40
C ALA A 31 -1.38 3.81 2.93
N GLU A 32 -2.66 3.49 2.83
CA GLU A 32 -3.71 4.46 2.53
C GLU A 32 -3.79 5.57 3.59
N LYS A 33 -3.80 5.20 4.88
CA LYS A 33 -3.84 6.17 5.99
C LYS A 33 -2.70 7.20 5.93
N VAL A 34 -1.52 6.79 5.48
CA VAL A 34 -0.35 7.69 5.35
C VAL A 34 -0.20 8.29 3.96
N GLY A 35 -1.11 7.99 3.02
CA GLY A 35 -1.10 8.53 1.66
C GLY A 35 -0.06 7.89 0.73
N VAL A 36 0.41 6.68 1.04
CA VAL A 36 1.25 5.90 0.11
C VAL A 36 0.35 5.24 -0.93
N PRO A 37 0.51 5.57 -2.22
CA PRO A 37 -0.35 5.05 -3.26
C PRO A 37 -0.08 3.56 -3.50
N ILE A 38 -1.16 2.77 -3.56
CA ILE A 38 -1.09 1.34 -3.89
C ILE A 38 -1.22 1.20 -5.40
N THR A 39 -0.09 1.22 -6.12
CA THR A 39 -0.06 1.26 -7.58
C THR A 39 0.31 -0.05 -8.25
N MET A 40 0.79 -1.03 -7.49
CA MET A 40 1.35 -2.28 -8.02
C MET A 40 0.49 -3.46 -7.58
N VAL A 41 -0.06 -4.17 -8.56
CA VAL A 41 -0.73 -5.46 -8.37
C VAL A 41 0.00 -6.53 -9.16
N ASP A 42 0.24 -7.68 -8.55
CA ASP A 42 0.98 -8.78 -9.18
C ASP A 42 0.06 -9.86 -9.78
N THR A 43 -1.14 -10.02 -9.21
CA THR A 43 -2.06 -11.12 -9.48
C THR A 43 -3.52 -10.65 -9.48
N LYS A 44 -4.40 -11.42 -10.14
CA LYS A 44 -5.84 -11.10 -10.20
C LYS A 44 -6.49 -11.17 -8.83
N GLU A 45 -6.02 -12.09 -7.99
CA GLU A 45 -6.44 -12.26 -6.60
C GLU A 45 -6.11 -11.01 -5.78
N GLU A 46 -4.98 -10.34 -6.06
CA GLU A 46 -4.61 -9.09 -5.40
C GLU A 46 -5.54 -7.95 -5.79
N VAL A 47 -5.92 -7.86 -7.08
CA VAL A 47 -6.93 -6.89 -7.55
C VAL A 47 -8.28 -7.10 -6.85
N LEU A 48 -8.76 -8.34 -6.74
CA LEU A 48 -10.01 -8.65 -6.05
C LEU A 48 -9.96 -8.28 -4.57
N ARG A 49 -8.82 -8.51 -3.92
CA ARG A 49 -8.61 -8.17 -2.50
C ARG A 49 -8.57 -6.66 -2.30
N ILE A 50 -7.87 -5.92 -3.16
CA ILE A 50 -7.84 -4.46 -3.14
C ILE A 50 -9.24 -3.92 -3.36
N LYS A 51 -9.98 -4.37 -4.38
CA LYS A 51 -11.35 -3.93 -4.63
C LYS A 51 -12.33 -4.20 -3.48
N ALA A 52 -12.13 -5.29 -2.74
CA ALA A 52 -12.92 -5.60 -1.55
C ALA A 52 -12.61 -4.71 -0.35
N VAL A 53 -11.46 -4.04 -0.33
CA VAL A 53 -11.04 -3.10 0.72
C VAL A 53 -11.24 -1.64 0.27
N TYR A 54 -11.04 -1.40 -1.03
CA TYR A 54 -10.99 -0.12 -1.73
C TYR A 54 -11.83 -0.21 -3.00
N PRO A 55 -13.16 -0.09 -2.90
CA PRO A 55 -14.04 -0.22 -4.06
C PRO A 55 -13.88 0.92 -5.09
N ASP A 56 -13.29 2.04 -4.68
CA ASP A 56 -13.12 3.26 -5.48
C ASP A 56 -11.75 3.37 -6.20
N ILE A 57 -10.88 2.35 -6.04
CA ILE A 57 -9.62 2.20 -6.81
C ILE A 57 -9.89 1.50 -8.14
#